data_AF-A0A950UJY4-F1
#
_entry.id   AF-A0A950UJY4-F1
#
_cell.length_a   1.000
_cell.length_b   1.000
_cell.length_c   1.000
_cell.angle_alpha   90.00
_cell.angle_beta   90.00
_cell.angle_gamma   90.00
#
_symmetry.space_group_name_H-M   'P 1'
#
loop_
_entity.id
_entity.type
_entity.pdbx_description
1 polymer ?
#
loop_
_entity_poly.entity_id
_entity_poly.type
_entity_poly.pdbx_seq_one_letter_code
_entity_poly.pdbx_strand_id
1 'polypeptide(L)'
;MSEHRADELVQARRFLLSAPGPAVTNEVEALRLLAQIEGEADERLTLALEGTSPAPDEFAGYRRRRAYVWARLAQLRPEFEQTAADAVRRWQEADVIRAAVEEAAR
;
A
#
# COMPACT_ATOMS: atom_id res chain seq x y z
N MET A 1 -11.27 0.12 -18.52
CA MET A 1 -10.79 -0.96 -17.62
C MET A 1 -11.57 -2.22 -17.97
N SER A 2 -10.91 -3.37 -18.09
CA SER A 2 -11.60 -4.66 -18.29
C SER A 2 -12.25 -5.11 -16.98
N GLU A 3 -13.41 -5.79 -17.06
CA GLU A 3 -14.13 -6.32 -15.90
C GLU A 3 -13.22 -7.20 -15.02
N HIS A 4 -12.37 -8.01 -15.65
CA HIS A 4 -11.37 -8.85 -14.98
C HIS A 4 -10.43 -8.05 -14.04
N ARG A 5 -9.96 -6.88 -14.48
CA ARG A 5 -9.05 -6.04 -13.68
C ARG A 5 -9.74 -5.39 -12.48
N ALA A 6 -11.04 -5.11 -12.60
CA ALA A 6 -11.84 -4.61 -11.49
C ALA A 6 -12.03 -5.70 -10.44
N ASP A 7 -12.31 -6.94 -10.86
CA ASP A 7 -12.45 -8.09 -9.96
C ASP A 7 -11.15 -8.40 -9.20
N GLU A 8 -10.00 -8.34 -9.87
CA GLU A 8 -8.68 -8.52 -9.22
C GLU A 8 -8.43 -7.49 -8.11
N LEU A 9 -8.76 -6.22 -8.35
CA LEU A 9 -8.61 -5.15 -7.34
C LEU A 9 -9.54 -5.37 -6.14
N VAL A 10 -10.77 -5.83 -6.38
CA VAL A 10 -11.72 -6.17 -5.32
C VAL A 10 -11.17 -7.33 -4.46
N GLN A 11 -10.65 -8.38 -5.09
CA GLN A 11 -10.05 -9.50 -4.36
C GLN A 11 -8.80 -9.09 -3.60
N ALA A 12 -7.93 -8.29 -4.21
CA ALA A 12 -6.72 -7.76 -3.55
C ALA A 12 -7.07 -6.91 -2.32
N ARG A 13 -8.11 -6.06 -2.42
CA ARG A 13 -8.60 -5.28 -1.27
C ARG A 13 -9.16 -6.18 -0.17
N ARG A 14 -9.93 -7.21 -0.51
CA ARG A 14 -10.45 -8.18 0.47
C ARG A 14 -9.31 -8.91 1.19
N PHE A 15 -8.33 -9.39 0.43
CA PHE A 15 -7.14 -10.01 0.99
C PHE A 15 -6.42 -9.05 1.95
N LEU A 16 -6.19 -7.81 1.51
CA LEU A 16 -5.53 -6.77 2.31
C LEU A 16 -6.25 -6.51 3.63
N LEU A 17 -7.58 -6.45 3.63
CA LEU A 17 -8.40 -6.19 4.81
C LEU A 17 -8.59 -7.42 5.71
N SER A 18 -8.36 -8.63 5.19
CA SER A 18 -8.38 -9.87 5.97
C SER A 18 -7.11 -10.09 6.80
N ALA A 19 -6.01 -9.44 6.41
CA ALA A 19 -4.75 -9.52 7.13
C ALA A 19 -4.80 -8.68 8.44
N PRO A 20 -4.10 -9.11 9.50
CA PRO A 20 -3.89 -8.28 10.68
C PRO A 20 -3.23 -6.96 10.29
N GLY A 21 -3.75 -5.85 10.82
CA GLY A 21 -3.24 -4.51 10.56
C GLY A 21 -3.64 -3.54 11.67
N PRO A 22 -3.13 -2.29 11.65
CA PRO A 22 -3.47 -1.31 12.65
C PRO A 22 -4.99 -1.06 12.68
N ALA A 23 -5.51 -0.76 13.88
CA ALA A 23 -6.89 -0.34 14.02
C ALA A 23 -7.08 1.02 13.34
N VAL A 24 -8.12 1.12 12.51
CA VAL A 24 -8.55 2.36 11.87
C VAL A 24 -10.03 2.50 12.20
N THR A 25 -10.34 3.11 13.33
CA THR A 25 -11.73 3.21 13.84
C THR A 25 -12.42 4.50 13.43
N ASN A 26 -11.63 5.51 13.05
CA ASN A 26 -12.10 6.82 12.62
C ASN A 26 -11.12 7.45 11.62
N GLU A 27 -11.54 8.56 11.02
CA GLU A 27 -10.75 9.30 10.02
C GLU A 27 -9.47 9.90 10.60
N VAL A 28 -9.51 10.39 11.84
CA VAL A 28 -8.35 11.02 12.46
C VAL A 28 -7.24 10.00 12.65
N GLU A 29 -7.57 8.78 13.08
CA GLU A 29 -6.63 7.67 13.16
C GLU A 29 -6.08 7.28 11.78
N ALA A 30 -6.94 7.21 10.76
CA ALA A 30 -6.50 6.93 9.39
C ALA A 30 -5.49 7.98 8.90
N LEU A 31 -5.80 9.26 9.08
CA LEU A 31 -4.93 10.36 8.67
C LEU A 31 -3.61 10.39 9.46
N ARG A 32 -3.64 10.10 10.77
CA ARG A 32 -2.42 9.96 11.58
C ARG A 32 -1.53 8.83 11.08
N LEU A 33 -2.11 7.66 10.79
CA LEU A 33 -1.37 6.52 10.26
C LEU A 33 -0.80 6.83 8.87
N LEU A 34 -1.58 7.50 8.00
CA LEU A 34 -1.09 7.95 6.71
C LEU A 34 0.08 8.92 6.86
N ALA A 35 -0.03 9.92 7.74
CA ALA A 35 1.05 10.87 8.00
C ALA A 35 2.31 10.19 8.53
N GLN A 36 2.18 9.23 9.45
CA GLN A 36 3.30 8.43 9.92
C GLN A 36 3.95 7.66 8.76
N ILE A 37 3.15 7.00 7.93
CA ILE A 37 3.64 6.26 6.76
C ILE A 37 4.39 7.21 5.80
N GLU A 38 3.86 8.40 5.49
CA GLU A 38 4.55 9.37 4.64
C GLU A 38 5.88 9.84 5.25
N GLY A 39 5.95 10.04 6.57
CA GLY A 39 7.22 10.37 7.24
C GLY A 39 8.29 9.31 7.00
N GLU A 40 7.92 8.03 7.03
CA GLU A 40 8.87 6.96 6.68
C GLU A 40 9.22 6.91 5.18
N ALA A 41 8.41 7.53 4.30
CA ALA A 41 8.74 7.66 2.88
C ALA A 41 9.81 8.72 2.67
N ASP A 42 9.74 9.82 3.40
CA ASP A 42 10.74 10.89 3.38
C ASP A 42 12.10 10.40 3.88
N GLU A 43 12.11 9.59 4.95
CA GLU A 43 13.32 8.91 5.44
C GLU A 43 13.93 7.99 4.37
N ARG A 44 13.10 7.17 3.71
CA ARG A 44 13.57 6.28 2.62
C ARG A 44 14.06 7.05 1.40
N LEU A 45 13.43 8.16 1.05
CA LEU A 45 13.88 9.03 -0.02
C LEU A 45 15.26 9.62 0.30
N THR A 46 15.47 10.04 1.56
CA THR A 46 16.77 10.55 2.03
C THR A 46 17.84 9.47 1.87
N LEU A 47 17.59 8.24 2.33
CA LEU A 47 18.50 7.11 2.16
C LEU A 47 18.79 6.80 0.68
N ALA A 48 17.77 6.86 -0.19
CA ALA A 48 17.93 6.65 -1.62
C ALA A 48 18.80 7.72 -2.28
N LEU A 49 18.66 8.98 -1.87
CA LEU A 49 19.51 10.09 -2.32
C LEU A 49 20.96 9.95 -1.86
N GLU A 50 21.20 9.30 -0.72
CA GLU A 50 22.52 8.92 -0.22
C GLU A 50 23.11 7.68 -0.92
N GLY A 51 22.40 7.11 -1.91
CA GLY A 51 22.82 5.95 -2.67
C GLY A 51 22.37 4.60 -2.09
N THR A 52 21.58 4.62 -1.01
CA THR A 52 21.01 3.41 -0.40
C THR A 52 19.59 3.19 -0.92
N SER A 53 19.43 2.39 -1.97
CA SER A 53 18.09 2.01 -2.43
C SER A 53 17.38 1.13 -1.39
N PRO A 54 16.12 1.43 -1.04
CA PRO A 54 15.35 0.56 -0.16
C PRO A 54 15.18 -0.82 -0.81
N ALA A 55 15.26 -1.87 0.02
CA ALA A 55 15.04 -3.22 -0.47
C ALA A 55 13.63 -3.35 -1.08
N PRO A 56 13.43 -4.15 -2.14
CA PRO A 56 12.12 -4.34 -2.76
C PRO A 56 11.02 -4.75 -1.76
N ASP A 57 11.37 -5.55 -0.75
CA ASP A 57 10.48 -5.96 0.35
C ASP A 57 10.00 -4.77 1.18
N GLU A 58 10.90 -3.85 1.52
CA GLU A 58 10.55 -2.66 2.29
C GLU A 58 9.62 -1.75 1.49
N PHE A 59 9.88 -1.59 0.19
CA PHE A 59 9.05 -0.80 -0.71
C PHE A 59 7.65 -1.40 -0.87
N ALA A 60 7.55 -2.72 -1.11
CA ALA A 60 6.28 -3.43 -1.17
C ALA A 60 5.51 -3.36 0.16
N GLY A 61 6.22 -3.51 1.29
CA GLY A 61 5.66 -3.40 2.64
C GLY A 61 5.11 -2.00 2.94
N TYR A 62 5.83 -0.95 2.55
CA TYR A 62 5.36 0.44 2.62
C TYR A 62 4.06 0.63 1.82
N ARG A 63 4.04 0.19 0.55
CA ARG A 63 2.85 0.32 -0.31
C ARG A 63 1.66 -0.45 0.25
N ARG A 64 1.89 -1.65 0.79
CA ARG A 64 0.86 -2.47 1.43
C ARG A 64 0.21 -1.77 2.61
N ARG A 65 1.01 -1.20 3.53
CA ARG A 65 0.48 -0.47 4.70
C ARG A 65 -0.33 0.74 4.29
N ARG A 66 0.16 1.51 3.32
CA ARG A 66 -0.57 2.67 2.78
C ARG A 66 -1.90 2.26 2.15
N ALA A 67 -1.92 1.20 1.35
CA ALA A 67 -3.13 0.66 0.75
C ALA A 67 -4.13 0.18 1.81
N TYR A 68 -3.66 -0.44 2.89
CA TYR A 68 -4.52 -0.92 3.97
C TYR A 68 -5.26 0.24 4.65
N VAL A 69 -4.53 1.31 4.99
CA VAL A 69 -5.13 2.46 5.68
C VAL A 69 -6.15 3.18 4.78
N TRP A 70 -5.85 3.36 3.49
CA TRP A 70 -6.83 3.91 2.54
C TRP A 70 -8.04 3.00 2.36
N ALA A 71 -7.85 1.68 2.27
CA ALA A 71 -8.94 0.73 2.15
C ALA A 71 -9.89 0.76 3.36
N ARG A 72 -9.33 0.90 4.58
CA ARG A 72 -10.09 1.09 5.82
C ARG A 72 -10.80 2.43 5.87
N LEU A 73 -10.12 3.52 5.52
CA LEU A 73 -10.72 4.86 5.47
C LEU A 73 -11.89 4.89 4.50
N ALA A 74 -11.78 4.23 3.34
CA ALA A 74 -12.88 4.12 2.39
C ALA A 74 -14.09 3.32 2.93
N GLN A 75 -13.90 2.36 3.86
CA GLN A 75 -15.03 1.71 4.56
C GLN A 75 -15.79 2.69 5.47
N LEU A 76 -15.10 3.67 6.04
CA LEU A 76 -15.69 4.71 6.90
C LEU A 76 -16.27 5.86 6.07
N ARG A 77 -15.60 6.21 4.97
CA ARG A 77 -15.84 7.38 4.12
C ARG A 77 -15.75 6.98 2.65
N PRO A 78 -16.87 6.60 2.03
CA PRO A 78 -16.90 6.09 0.65
C PRO A 78 -16.38 7.05 -0.41
N GLU A 79 -16.30 8.35 -0.13
CA GLU A 79 -15.68 9.35 -1.01
C GLU A 79 -14.20 9.05 -1.34
N PHE A 80 -13.52 8.24 -0.53
CA PHE A 80 -12.13 7.83 -0.74
C PHE A 80 -11.96 6.50 -1.48
N GLU A 81 -13.04 5.88 -1.97
CA GLU A 81 -13.00 4.58 -2.67
C GLU A 81 -12.02 4.56 -3.85
N GLN A 82 -12.00 5.61 -4.67
CA GLN A 82 -11.07 5.72 -5.80
C GLN A 82 -9.61 5.79 -5.31
N THR A 83 -9.34 6.58 -4.27
CA THR A 83 -8.00 6.68 -3.66
C THR A 83 -7.53 5.34 -3.08
N ALA A 84 -8.43 4.59 -2.46
CA ALA A 84 -8.15 3.25 -1.96
C ALA A 84 -7.84 2.26 -3.10
N ALA A 85 -8.61 2.28 -4.19
CA ALA A 85 -8.34 1.44 -5.35
C ALA A 85 -6.97 1.75 -5.96
N ASP A 86 -6.61 3.03 -6.09
CA ASP A 86 -5.31 3.44 -6.60
C ASP A 86 -4.15 3.03 -5.68
N ALA A 87 -4.36 3.09 -4.36
CA ALA A 87 -3.35 2.63 -3.41
C ALA A 87 -3.15 1.10 -3.48
N VAL A 88 -4.23 0.32 -3.59
CA VAL A 88 -4.18 -1.14 -3.77
C VAL A 88 -3.44 -1.51 -5.05
N ARG A 89 -3.75 -0.83 -6.17
CA ARG A 89 -3.05 -1.03 -7.44
C ARG A 89 -1.54 -0.80 -7.33
N ARG A 90 -1.12 0.31 -6.71
CA ARG A 90 0.30 0.61 -6.50
C ARG A 90 1.00 -0.41 -5.60
N TRP A 91 0.27 -1.01 -4.66
CA TRP A 91 0.80 -2.12 -3.86
C TRP A 91 1.02 -3.37 -4.71
N GLN A 92 0.06 -3.76 -5.55
CA GLN A 92 0.23 -4.90 -6.45
C GLN A 92 1.42 -4.71 -7.40
N GLU A 93 1.56 -3.50 -7.98
CA GLU A 93 2.70 -3.16 -8.83
C GLU A 93 4.04 -3.32 -8.09
N ALA A 94 4.11 -2.88 -6.83
CA ALA A 94 5.31 -3.05 -6.01
C ALA A 94 5.57 -4.53 -5.64
N ASP A 95 4.53 -5.33 -5.41
CA ASP A 95 4.67 -6.75 -5.10
C ASP A 95 5.15 -7.58 -6.31
N VAL A 96 4.72 -7.22 -7.52
CA VAL A 96 5.25 -7.79 -8.77
C VAL A 96 6.75 -7.48 -8.94
N ILE A 97 7.16 -6.24 -8.67
CA ILE A 97 8.59 -5.86 -8.72
C ILE A 97 9.39 -6.65 -7.69
N ARG A 98 8.90 -6.75 -6.45
CA ARG A 98 9.52 -7.52 -5.38
C ARG A 98 9.75 -8.98 -5.81
N ALA A 99 8.70 -9.65 -6.29
CA ALA A 99 8.78 -11.04 -6.74
C ALA A 99 9.75 -11.22 -7.92
N ALA A 100 9.80 -10.28 -8.86
CA ALA A 100 10.73 -10.33 -9.98
C ALA A 100 12.20 -10.20 -9.53
N VAL A 101 12.49 -9.36 -8.53
CA VAL A 101 13.84 -9.21 -7.97
C VAL A 101 14.24 -10.45 -7.17
N GLU A 102 13.32 -11.01 -6.37
CA GLU A 102 13.57 -12.27 -5.63
C GLU A 102 13.90 -13.43 -6.57
N GLU A 103 13.18 -13.57 -7.67
CA GLU A 103 13.43 -14.62 -8.66
C GLU A 103 14.78 -14.43 -9.36
N ALA A 104 15.16 -13.18 -9.69
CA ALA A 104 16.46 -12.89 -10.30
C ALA A 104 17.66 -13.14 -9.37
N ALA A 105 17.43 -13.24 -8.06
CA ALA A 105 18.47 -13.50 -7.06
C ALA A 105 18.64 -14.99 -6.70
N ARG A 106 17.84 -15.89 -7.30
CA ARG A 106 17.94 -17.35 -7.16
C ARG A 106 18.90 -17.96 -8.18
#